data_AF-A0A846KU72-F1
#
_entry.id   AF-A0A846KU72-F1
#
_cell.length_a   1.000
_cell.length_b   1.000
_cell.length_c   1.000
_cell.angle_alpha   90.00
_cell.angle_beta   90.00
_cell.angle_gamma   90.00
#
_symmetry.space_group_name_H-M   'P 1'
#
loop_
_entity.id
_entity.type
_entity.pdbx_description
1 polymer ?
#
loop_
_entity_poly.entity_id
_entity_poly.type
_entity_poly.pdbx_seq_one_letter_code
_entity_poly.pdbx_strand_id
1 'polypeptide(L)'
;MKPLKWIGSSKKDLRKFPKDVKRAIGFALERAREGKKYNNAKKLKGIKATEIIERDRSGTYRAVYTTEIKNIVYVLHAFQKKSKTGIKTPIQEVNLIKQRLKEIKK
;
A
#
# COMPACT_ATOMS: atom_id res chain seq x y z
N MET A 1 -0.90 12.33 -15.60
CA MET A 1 -0.77 11.74 -14.24
C MET A 1 -1.95 10.81 -13.98
N LYS A 2 -1.71 9.59 -13.47
CA LYS A 2 -2.79 8.63 -13.19
C LYS A 2 -3.67 9.11 -12.01
N PRO A 3 -5.00 8.92 -12.04
CA PRO A 3 -5.85 9.19 -10.87
C PRO A 3 -5.48 8.27 -9.71
N LEU A 4 -5.76 8.71 -8.48
CA LEU A 4 -5.55 7.91 -7.26
C LEU A 4 -6.89 7.67 -6.57
N LYS A 5 -7.24 6.40 -6.34
CA LYS A 5 -8.47 5.97 -5.68
C LYS A 5 -8.15 5.15 -4.44
N TRP A 6 -8.89 5.39 -3.36
CA TRP A 6 -8.74 4.70 -2.09
C TRP A 6 -9.83 3.65 -1.94
N ILE A 7 -9.47 2.43 -1.56
CA ILE A 7 -10.42 1.33 -1.38
C ILE A 7 -10.62 1.01 0.10
N GLY A 8 -11.87 0.85 0.50
CA GLY A 8 -12.27 0.57 1.88
C GLY A 8 -11.68 1.58 2.87
N SER A 9 -11.11 1.06 3.96
CA SER A 9 -10.56 1.88 5.06
C SER A 9 -9.17 2.46 4.77
N SER A 10 -8.54 2.14 3.64
CA SER A 10 -7.12 2.43 3.37
C SER A 10 -6.72 3.89 3.61
N LYS A 11 -7.55 4.86 3.20
CA LYS A 11 -7.28 6.29 3.44
C LYS A 11 -7.33 6.66 4.92
N LYS A 12 -8.33 6.13 5.64
CA LYS A 12 -8.53 6.36 7.07
C LYS A 12 -7.38 5.75 7.87
N ASP A 13 -6.92 4.57 7.49
CA ASP A 13 -5.83 3.88 8.19
C ASP A 13 -4.48 4.54 7.92
N LEU A 14 -4.19 4.95 6.67
CA LEU A 14 -2.98 5.73 6.37
C LEU A 14 -2.95 7.06 7.13
N ARG A 15 -4.09 7.73 7.31
CA ARG A 15 -4.16 8.99 8.07
C ARG A 15 -3.73 8.86 9.53
N LYS A 16 -3.86 7.67 10.13
CA LYS A 16 -3.42 7.36 11.50
C LYS A 16 -1.90 7.18 11.62
N PHE A 17 -1.18 7.06 10.51
CA PHE A 17 0.26 6.87 10.56
C PHE A 17 0.97 8.14 11.05
N PRO A 18 2.19 8.01 11.60
CA PRO A 18 3.07 9.13 11.93
C PRO A 18 3.32 10.03 10.72
N LYS A 19 3.59 11.31 10.99
CA LYS A 19 3.65 12.37 9.95
C LYS A 19 4.66 12.05 8.85
N ASP A 20 5.85 11.61 9.22
CA ASP A 20 6.93 11.34 8.25
C ASP A 20 6.65 10.09 7.42
N VAL A 21 6.10 9.04 8.05
CA VAL A 21 5.62 7.83 7.36
C VAL A 21 4.54 8.19 6.33
N LYS A 22 3.56 9.03 6.71
CA LYS A 22 2.53 9.50 5.77
C LYS A 22 3.12 10.24 4.58
N ARG A 23 4.09 11.12 4.84
CA ARG A 23 4.76 11.91 3.80
C ARG A 23 5.52 11.00 2.82
N ALA A 24 6.29 10.05 3.33
CA ALA A 24 7.04 9.09 2.51
C ALA A 24 6.12 8.22 1.64
N ILE A 25 5.04 7.66 2.23
CA ILE A 25 4.06 6.87 1.48
C ILE A 25 3.32 7.73 0.47
N GLY A 26 2.92 8.96 0.83
CA GLY A 26 2.27 9.89 -0.08
C GLY A 26 3.15 10.22 -1.29
N PHE A 27 4.44 10.47 -1.07
CA PHE A 27 5.41 10.68 -2.13
C PHE A 27 5.58 9.43 -3.01
N ALA A 28 5.67 8.23 -2.42
CA ALA A 28 5.75 6.99 -3.16
C ALA A 28 4.51 6.76 -4.05
N LEU A 29 3.32 7.07 -3.54
CA LEU A 29 2.07 7.01 -4.31
C LEU A 29 2.06 8.03 -5.46
N GLU A 30 2.56 9.23 -5.24
CA GLU A 30 2.67 10.26 -6.28
C GLU A 30 3.63 9.80 -7.39
N ARG A 31 4.79 9.24 -7.04
CA ARG A 31 5.71 8.60 -8.01
C ARG A 31 5.01 7.49 -8.80
N ALA A 32 4.20 6.67 -8.15
CA ALA A 32 3.42 5.65 -8.84
C ALA A 32 2.39 6.22 -9.83
N ARG A 33 1.79 7.39 -9.54
CA ARG A 33 0.87 8.09 -10.46
C ARG A 33 1.59 8.64 -11.70
N GLU A 34 2.88 8.95 -11.57
CA GLU A 34 3.77 9.31 -12.67
C GLU A 34 4.33 8.09 -13.42
N GLY A 35 4.04 6.86 -12.96
CA GLY A 35 4.65 5.64 -13.51
C GLY A 35 6.11 5.42 -13.11
N LYS A 36 6.61 6.20 -12.15
CA LYS A 36 7.98 6.09 -11.61
C LYS A 36 8.04 5.07 -10.48
N LYS A 37 9.25 4.54 -10.26
CA LYS A 37 9.54 3.62 -9.15
C LYS A 37 9.83 4.40 -7.87
N TYR A 38 9.55 3.75 -6.73
CA TYR A 38 9.96 4.21 -5.41
C TYR A 38 10.86 3.13 -4.78
N ASN A 39 11.96 3.54 -4.17
CA ASN A 39 13.02 2.60 -3.74
C ASN A 39 12.50 1.58 -2.70
N ASN A 40 11.64 2.02 -1.77
CA ASN A 40 11.08 1.15 -0.74
C ASN A 40 9.75 0.50 -1.16
N ALA A 41 9.49 0.37 -2.47
CA ALA A 41 8.32 -0.31 -3.01
C ALA A 41 8.71 -1.62 -3.69
N LYS A 42 8.00 -2.71 -3.37
CA LYS A 42 8.23 -4.04 -3.93
C LYS A 42 6.94 -4.69 -4.39
N LYS A 43 6.99 -5.47 -5.47
CA LYS A 43 5.83 -6.25 -5.93
C LYS A 43 5.53 -7.37 -4.94
N LEU A 44 4.25 -7.60 -4.67
CA LEU A 44 3.81 -8.75 -3.87
C LEU A 44 3.83 -10.02 -4.73
N LYS A 45 4.50 -11.07 -4.27
CA LYS A 45 4.56 -12.34 -5.02
C LYS A 45 3.16 -12.95 -5.11
N GLY A 46 2.73 -13.27 -6.34
CA GLY A 46 1.41 -13.88 -6.61
C GLY A 46 0.22 -12.93 -6.45
N ILE A 47 0.45 -11.62 -6.28
CA ILE A 47 -0.60 -10.60 -6.20
C ILE A 47 -0.21 -9.45 -7.13
N LYS A 48 -1.14 -9.04 -8.00
CA LYS A 48 -1.00 -7.91 -8.92
C LYS A 48 -1.06 -6.55 -8.18
N ALA A 49 -0.15 -6.36 -7.22
CA ALA A 49 -0.06 -5.21 -6.35
C ALA A 49 1.38 -4.98 -5.88
N THR A 50 1.68 -3.74 -5.52
CA THR A 50 2.96 -3.28 -5.00
C THR A 50 2.78 -2.81 -3.56
N GLU A 51 3.71 -3.21 -2.69
CA GLU A 51 3.78 -2.86 -1.28
C GLU A 51 4.89 -1.83 -1.05
N ILE A 52 4.54 -0.68 -0.48
CA ILE A 52 5.45 0.33 0.05
C ILE A 52 5.74 -0.02 1.51
N ILE A 53 7.01 0.01 1.90
CA ILE A 53 7.44 -0.26 3.29
C ILE A 53 8.13 0.98 3.82
N GLU A 54 7.60 1.52 4.91
CA GLU A 54 8.20 2.63 5.64
C GLU A 54 8.37 2.28 7.12
N ARG A 55 9.32 2.91 7.78
CA ARG A 55 9.64 2.62 9.19
C ARG A 55 9.88 3.90 9.97
N ASP A 56 9.56 3.84 11.25
CA ASP A 56 9.99 4.83 12.23
C ASP A 56 10.29 4.14 13.57
N ARG A 57 10.41 4.92 14.64
CA ARG A 57 10.66 4.43 16.01
C ARG A 57 9.54 3.54 16.56
N SER A 58 8.31 3.72 16.10
CA SER A 58 7.12 3.00 16.54
C SER A 58 6.87 1.71 15.76
N GLY A 59 7.49 1.53 14.59
CA GLY A 59 7.53 0.23 13.91
C GLY A 59 7.60 0.31 12.38
N THR A 60 7.07 -0.73 11.73
CA THR A 60 7.04 -0.83 10.27
C THR A 60 5.61 -0.65 9.74
N TYR A 61 5.45 0.29 8.83
CA TYR A 61 4.19 0.65 8.18
C TYR A 61 4.22 0.21 6.74
N ARG A 62 3.08 -0.26 6.25
CA ARG A 62 2.95 -0.73 4.88
C ARG A 62 1.73 -0.13 4.23
N ALA A 63 1.87 0.25 2.97
CA ALA A 63 0.76 0.63 2.10
C ALA A 63 0.83 -0.20 0.83
N VAL A 64 -0.32 -0.72 0.39
CA VAL A 64 -0.40 -1.60 -0.78
C VAL A 64 -1.28 -0.95 -1.83
N TYR A 65 -0.78 -0.89 -3.06
CA TYR A 65 -1.50 -0.31 -4.19
C TYR A 65 -1.38 -1.17 -5.45
N THR A 66 -2.27 -0.97 -6.42
CA THR A 66 -2.15 -1.55 -7.76
C THR A 66 -2.34 -0.47 -8.82
N THR A 67 -1.67 -0.64 -9.96
CA THR A 67 -1.81 0.23 -11.14
C THR A 67 -2.24 -0.54 -12.38
N GLU A 68 -2.59 -1.82 -12.23
CA GLU A 68 -2.87 -2.73 -13.34
C GLU A 68 -4.30 -2.62 -13.88
N ILE A 69 -5.13 -1.73 -13.30
CA ILE A 69 -6.55 -1.62 -13.62
C ILE A 69 -6.86 -0.20 -14.08
N LYS A 70 -7.43 -0.07 -15.28
CA LYS A 70 -7.98 1.18 -15.85
C LYS A 70 -7.03 2.38 -15.77
N ASN A 71 -5.71 2.17 -15.77
CA ASN A 71 -4.68 3.19 -15.61
C ASN A 71 -4.86 4.09 -14.35
N ILE A 72 -5.41 3.55 -13.27
CA ILE A 72 -5.63 4.24 -11.99
C ILE A 72 -4.73 3.61 -10.92
N VAL A 73 -4.20 4.42 -10.00
CA VAL A 73 -3.54 3.95 -8.78
C VAL A 73 -4.60 3.67 -7.73
N TYR A 74 -4.88 2.40 -7.46
CA TYR A 74 -5.78 1.98 -6.40
C TYR A 74 -5.00 1.66 -5.14
N VAL A 75 -5.20 2.43 -4.08
CA VAL A 75 -4.65 2.11 -2.76
C VAL A 75 -5.59 1.11 -2.08
N LEU A 76 -5.11 -0.12 -1.94
CA LEU A 76 -5.87 -1.26 -1.46
C LEU A 76 -5.86 -1.34 0.06
N HIS A 77 -4.73 -1.05 0.69
CA HIS A 77 -4.61 -1.21 2.14
C HIS A 77 -3.48 -0.38 2.74
N ALA A 78 -3.60 -0.04 4.02
CA ALA A 78 -2.56 0.59 4.80
C ALA A 78 -2.64 0.08 6.25
N PHE A 79 -1.55 -0.47 6.77
CA PHE A 79 -1.49 -1.02 8.13
C PHE A 79 -0.09 -0.87 8.75
N GLN A 80 -0.02 -0.87 10.09
CA GLN A 80 1.22 -1.00 10.84
C GLN A 80 1.42 -2.48 11.19
N LYS A 81 2.56 -3.05 10.80
CA LYS A 81 2.94 -4.40 11.22
C LYS A 81 3.31 -4.35 12.71
N LYS A 82 2.50 -5.00 13.55
CA LYS A 82 2.71 -5.05 15.01
C LYS A 82 3.79 -6.05 15.46
N SER A 83 3.96 -7.16 14.75
CA SER A 83 4.99 -8.16 15.13
C SER A 83 6.39 -7.71 14.71
N LYS A 84 7.35 -7.75 15.65
CA LYS A 84 8.79 -7.55 15.40
C LYS A 84 9.47 -8.78 14.77
N THR A 85 8.83 -9.96 14.84
CA THR A 85 9.33 -11.21 14.25
C THR A 85 8.66 -11.49 12.90
N GLY A 86 9.42 -12.02 11.94
CA GLY A 86 8.96 -12.39 10.60
C GLY A 86 8.94 -11.27 9.56
N ILE A 87 9.44 -11.56 8.35
CA ILE A 87 9.47 -10.63 7.20
C ILE A 87 8.11 -10.59 6.47
N LYS A 88 7.37 -11.70 6.54
CA LYS A 88 6.13 -11.92 5.79
C LYS A 88 5.00 -11.03 6.28
N THR A 89 4.17 -10.60 5.33
CA THR A 89 2.89 -9.93 5.60
C THR A 89 1.93 -10.93 6.27
N PRO A 90 1.24 -10.56 7.37
CA PRO A 90 0.27 -11.46 7.99
C PRO A 90 -0.82 -11.92 7.00
N ILE A 91 -1.28 -13.16 7.13
CA ILE A 91 -2.21 -13.76 6.15
C ILE A 91 -3.55 -13.02 6.07
N GLN A 92 -4.03 -12.46 7.18
CA GLN A 92 -5.24 -11.64 7.23
C GLN A 92 -5.12 -10.39 6.34
N GLU A 93 -3.97 -9.72 6.38
CA GLU A 93 -3.69 -8.55 5.55
C GLU A 93 -3.63 -8.94 4.07
N VAL A 94 -3.00 -10.09 3.76
CA VAL A 94 -2.94 -10.64 2.40
C VAL A 94 -4.35 -10.95 1.87
N ASN A 95 -5.21 -11.56 2.70
CA ASN A 95 -6.58 -11.89 2.33
C ASN A 95 -7.41 -10.62 2.05
N LEU A 96 -7.28 -9.59 2.89
CA LEU A 96 -7.96 -8.31 2.69
C LEU A 96 -7.51 -7.62 1.39
N ILE A 97 -6.20 -7.64 1.08
CA ILE A 97 -5.66 -7.10 -0.18
C ILE A 97 -6.27 -7.85 -1.37
N LYS A 98 -6.32 -9.20 -1.33
CA LYS A 98 -6.91 -10.02 -2.40
C LYS A 98 -8.39 -9.73 -2.57
N GLN A 99 -9.14 -9.58 -1.48
CA GLN A 99 -10.56 -9.25 -1.52
C GLN A 99 -10.79 -7.89 -2.19
N ARG A 100 -10.14 -6.84 -1.71
CA ARG A 100 -10.26 -5.48 -2.27
C ARG A 100 -9.81 -5.41 -3.74
N LEU A 101 -8.81 -6.20 -4.11
CA LEU A 101 -8.37 -6.32 -5.51
C LEU A 101 -9.44 -6.98 -6.40
N LYS A 102 -10.20 -7.95 -5.88
CA LYS A 102 -11.35 -8.53 -6.61
C LYS A 102 -12.50 -7.53 -6.74
N GLU A 103 -12.77 -6.75 -5.71
CA GLU A 103 -13.84 -5.72 -5.70
C GLU A 103 -13.65 -4.69 -6.83
N ILE A 104 -12.42 -4.24 -7.08
CA ILE A 104 -12.13 -3.23 -8.12
C ILE A 104 -11.95 -3.78 -9.54
N LYS A 105 -11.93 -5.11 -9.70
CA LYS A 105 -11.85 -5.78 -11.01
C LYS A 105 -13.22 -6.06 -11.63
N LYS A 106 -14.27 -6.02 -10.82
CA LYS A 106 -15.65 -6.00 -11.31
C LYS A 106 -15.91 -4.68 -12.05
#